data_AF-A0A7W1AAL5-F1
#
_entry.id   AF-A0A7W1AAL5-F1
#
_cell.length_a   1.000
_cell.length_b   1.000
_cell.length_c   1.000
_cell.angle_alpha   90.00
_cell.angle_beta   90.00
_cell.angle_gamma   90.00
#
_symmetry.space_group_name_H-M   'P 1'
#
loop_
_entity.id
_entity.type
_entity.pdbx_description
1 polymer ?
#
loop_
_entity_poly.entity_id
_entity_poly.type
_entity_poly.pdbx_seq_one_letter_code
_entity_poly.pdbx_strand_id
1 'polypeptide(L)' 'RELARSVLPVGAYTEFYWTVNARALMNFVSLRAAETAQREIRRYAEACERFLAEQMPITHAAFVANNRHAP' A
#
# COMPACT_ATOMS: atom_id res chain seq x y z
N ARG A 1 -0.51 25.10 -19.26
CA ARG A 1 -1.30 23.98 -18.68
C ARG A 1 -0.62 23.39 -17.44
N GLU A 2 0.69 23.14 -17.46
CA GLU A 2 1.47 22.73 -16.28
C GLU A 2 1.59 23.84 -15.23
N LEU A 3 1.85 25.09 -15.64
CA LEU A 3 1.85 26.27 -14.75
C LEU A 3 0.53 26.48 -13.98
N ALA A 4 -0.61 26.04 -14.54
CA ALA A 4 -1.90 26.13 -13.87
C ALA A 4 -2.14 24.99 -12.86
N ARG A 5 -1.35 23.90 -12.90
CA ARG A 5 -1.43 22.79 -11.94
C ARG A 5 -0.79 23.17 -10.59
N SER A 6 0.12 24.15 -10.56
CA SER A 6 0.82 24.57 -9.34
C SER A 6 -0.13 25.11 -8.26
N VAL A 7 -1.29 25.63 -8.66
CA VAL A 7 -2.32 26.15 -7.74
C VAL A 7 -3.37 25.10 -7.36
N LEU A 8 -3.32 23.90 -7.94
CA LEU A 8 -4.24 22.82 -7.56
C LEU A 8 -3.83 22.24 -6.19
N PRO A 9 -4.80 21.92 -5.33
CA PRO A 9 -4.51 21.33 -4.02
C PRO A 9 -3.93 19.92 -4.17
N VAL A 10 -3.10 19.51 -3.21
CA VAL A 10 -2.50 18.16 -3.14
C VAL A 10 -3.53 17.03 -2.98
N GLY A 11 -4.76 17.36 -2.59
CA GLY A 11 -5.88 16.42 -2.51
C GLY A 11 -6.52 16.10 -3.86
N ALA A 12 -6.04 16.68 -4.97
CA ALA A 12 -6.50 16.31 -6.30
C ALA A 12 -6.18 14.83 -6.60
N TYR A 13 -7.19 14.10 -7.08
CA TYR A 13 -7.01 12.69 -7.46
C TYR A 13 -6.00 12.54 -8.60
N THR A 14 -5.18 11.51 -8.48
CA THR A 14 -4.25 11.07 -9.52
C THR A 14 -4.34 9.56 -9.68
N GLU A 15 -4.12 9.09 -10.90
CA GLU A 15 -4.06 7.67 -11.24
C GLU A 15 -2.66 7.35 -11.73
N PHE A 16 -2.15 6.18 -11.37
CA PHE A 16 -0.85 5.69 -11.82
C PHE A 16 -0.84 4.16 -11.79
N TYR A 17 0.01 3.57 -12.63
CA TYR A 17 0.30 2.15 -12.56
C TYR A 17 1.44 1.90 -11.57
N TRP A 18 1.25 0.90 -10.71
CA TRP A 18 2.24 0.50 -9.72
C TRP A 18 2.46 -1.00 -9.78
N THR A 19 3.71 -1.40 -10.07
CA THR A 19 4.11 -2.82 -10.16
C THR A 19 5.15 -3.09 -9.09
N VAL A 20 4.92 -4.13 -8.29
CA VAL A 20 5.83 -4.59 -7.24
C VAL A 20 5.81 -6.10 -7.14
N ASN A 21 6.90 -6.69 -6.64
CA ASN A 21 6.92 -8.08 -6.23
C ASN A 21 6.32 -8.26 -4.82
N ALA A 22 6.08 -9.51 -4.42
CA ALA A 22 5.48 -9.83 -3.12
C ALA A 22 6.30 -9.33 -1.92
N ARG A 23 7.63 -9.36 -1.97
CA ARG A 23 8.50 -8.88 -0.88
C ARG A 23 8.34 -7.37 -0.67
N ALA A 24 8.38 -6.60 -1.76
CA ALA A 24 8.18 -5.17 -1.72
C ALA A 24 6.75 -4.80 -1.27
N LEU A 25 5.75 -5.58 -1.70
CA LEU A 25 4.36 -5.41 -1.26
C LEU A 25 4.20 -5.65 0.24
N MET A 26 4.80 -6.72 0.78
CA MET A 26 4.80 -6.99 2.23
C MET A 26 5.45 -5.86 3.02
N ASN A 27 6.62 -5.37 2.60
CA ASN A 27 7.27 -4.23 3.26
C ASN A 27 6.43 -2.95 3.18
N PHE A 28 5.77 -2.68 2.05
CA PHE A 28 4.84 -1.57 1.93
C PHE A 28 3.69 -1.70 2.93
N VAL A 29 3.07 -2.87 3.04
CA VAL A 29 1.98 -3.11 4.01
C VAL A 29 2.48 -2.95 5.44
N SER A 30 3.66 -3.49 5.80
CA SER A 30 4.26 -3.35 7.15
C SER A 30 4.34 -1.89 7.61
N LEU A 31 4.71 -0.98 6.70
CA LEU A 31 4.89 0.44 7.02
C LEU A 31 3.60 1.24 6.86
N ARG A 32 2.78 0.93 5.85
CA ARG A 32 1.65 1.77 5.43
C ARG A 32 0.32 1.35 6.04
N ALA A 33 0.22 0.16 6.64
CA ALA A 33 -0.92 -0.23 7.47
C ALA A 33 -0.77 0.19 8.96
N ALA A 34 0.42 0.65 9.38
CA ALA A 34 0.69 1.07 10.75
C ALA A 34 -0.24 2.21 11.21
N GLU A 35 -0.66 2.19 12.47
CA GLU A 35 -1.63 3.17 13.01
C GLU A 35 -1.16 4.63 12.91
N THR A 36 0.16 4.84 13.02
CA THR A 36 0.83 6.13 12.89
C THR A 36 0.88 6.65 11.45
N ALA A 37 0.56 5.83 10.45
CA ALA A 37 0.48 6.26 9.07
C ALA A 37 -0.81 7.05 8.78
N GLN A 38 -0.72 7.96 7.82
CA GLN A 38 -1.86 8.76 7.37
C GLN A 38 -3.04 7.86 6.97
N ARG A 39 -4.28 8.27 7.27
CA ARG A 39 -5.46 7.42 7.09
C ARG A 39 -5.65 7.00 5.62
N GLU A 40 -5.39 7.91 4.69
CA GLU A 40 -5.56 7.68 3.26
C GLU A 40 -4.64 6.56 2.77
N ILE A 41 -3.34 6.61 3.10
CA ILE A 41 -2.40 5.56 2.68
C ILE A 41 -2.66 4.22 3.37
N ARG A 42 -3.19 4.24 4.60
CA ARG A 42 -3.67 3.01 5.26
C ARG A 42 -4.78 2.32 4.48
N ARG A 43 -5.74 3.06 3.93
CA ARG A 43 -6.81 2.48 3.09
C ARG A 43 -6.26 1.79 1.84
N TYR A 44 -5.23 2.37 1.22
CA TYR A 44 -4.54 1.72 0.11
C TYR A 44 -3.78 0.46 0.56
N ALA A 45 -3.08 0.50 1.70
CA ALA A 45 -2.42 -0.67 2.26
C ALA A 45 -3.39 -1.81 2.60
N GLU A 46 -4.54 -1.51 3.22
CA GLU A 46 -5.61 -2.48 3.49
C GLU A 46 -6.13 -3.13 2.20
N ALA A 47 -6.29 -2.35 1.12
CA ALA A 47 -6.71 -2.89 -0.19
C ALA A 47 -5.63 -3.78 -0.82
N CYS A 48 -4.37 -3.35 -0.78
CA CYS A 48 -3.23 -4.12 -1.24
C CYS A 48 -3.03 -5.43 -0.47
N GLU A 49 -3.21 -5.43 0.86
CA GLU A 49 -3.11 -6.65 1.68
C GLU A 49 -4.22 -7.65 1.33
N ARG A 50 -5.44 -7.20 1.01
CA ARG A 50 -6.50 -8.09 0.51
C ARG A 50 -6.10 -8.79 -0.78
N PHE A 51 -5.52 -8.06 -1.75
CA PHE A 51 -5.00 -8.68 -2.97
C PHE A 51 -3.90 -9.70 -2.67
N LEU A 52 -3.00 -9.41 -1.73
CA LEU A 52 -1.97 -10.37 -1.30
C LEU A 52 -2.60 -11.63 -0.69
N ALA A 53 -3.63 -11.48 0.14
CA ALA A 53 -4.35 -12.60 0.77
C ALA A 53 -5.10 -13.47 -0.26
N GLU A 54 -5.73 -12.84 -1.26
CA GLU A 54 -6.48 -13.53 -2.30
C GLU A 54 -5.55 -14.26 -3.29
N GLN A 55 -4.47 -13.62 -3.73
CA GLN A 55 -3.60 -14.15 -4.78
C GLN A 55 -2.48 -15.06 -4.23
N MET A 56 -2.03 -14.84 -2.99
CA MET A 56 -0.92 -15.57 -2.37
C MET A 56 -1.24 -15.96 -0.91
N PRO A 57 -2.28 -16.77 -0.67
CA PRO A 57 -2.80 -17.03 0.68
C PRO A 57 -1.77 -17.65 1.63
N ILE A 58 -0.90 -18.55 1.15
CA ILE A 58 0.14 -19.18 1.97
C ILE A 58 1.19 -18.14 2.41
N THR A 59 1.62 -17.29 1.49
CA THR A 59 2.58 -16.21 1.78
C THR A 59 1.97 -15.18 2.73
N HIS A 60 0.71 -14.80 2.51
CA HIS A 60 -0.01 -13.88 3.39
C HIS A 60 -0.14 -14.46 4.81
N ALA A 61 -0.53 -15.72 4.95
CA ALA A 61 -0.63 -16.38 6.24
C ALA A 61 0.71 -16.39 6.98
N ALA A 62 1.81 -16.70 6.30
CA ALA A 62 3.16 -16.66 6.88
C ALA A 62 3.56 -15.23 7.29
N PHE A 63 3.24 -14.23 6.47
CA PHE A 63 3.49 -12.82 6.77
C PHE A 63 2.71 -12.34 8.01
N VAL A 64 1.43 -12.68 8.12
CA VAL A 64 0.60 -12.35 9.29
C VAL A 64 1.11 -13.06 10.54
N ALA A 65 1.48 -14.34 10.43
CA ALA A 65 2.10 -15.10 11.53
C ALA A 65 3.43 -14.49 11.98
N ASN A 66 4.18 -13.87 11.07
CA ASN A 66 5.39 -13.10 11.36
C ASN A 66 5.10 -11.65 11.79
N ASN A 67 3.97 -11.39 12.44
CA ASN A 67 3.54 -10.07 12.90
C ASN A 67 3.55 -8.98 11.81
N ARG A 68 3.27 -9.37 10.56
CA ARG A 68 3.34 -8.47 9.39
C ARG A 68 4.70 -7.80 9.23
N HIS A 69 5.78 -8.47 9.64
CA HIS A 69 7.14 -8.04 9.30
C HIS A 69 7.58 -8.72 8.01
N ALA A 70 8.02 -7.92 7.03
CA ALA A 70 8.49 -8.45 5.76
C ALA A 70 9.78 -9.30 5.96
N PRO A 71 9.97 -10.37 5.17
CA PRO A 71 11.21 -11.13 5.16
C PRO A 71 12.36 -10.37 4.48
#